data_AF-A0A6I1N5W2-F1
#
_entry.id   AF-A0A6I1N5W2-F1
#
_cell.length_a   1.000
_cell.length_b   1.000
_cell.length_c   1.000
_cell.angle_alpha   90.00
_cell.angle_beta   90.00
_cell.angle_gamma   90.00
#
_symmetry.space_group_name_H-M   'P 1'
#
loop_
_entity.id
_entity.type
_entity.pdbx_description
1 polymer ?
#
loop_
_entity_poly.entity_id
_entity_poly.type
_entity_poly.pdbx_seq_one_letter_code
_entity_poly.pdbx_strand_id
1 'polypeptide(L)'
;MGAKGKPDVWDYNQGVQRAITITHWPAGLTPASGSDGHADIAEPDTGMLHSFWQLRQRNDHWAAVGYAWSRLNGRGWGDPADFYQGTRAVGIPSTAGLIRRHEVEDGQPTYRHALAMSLTYNGLSSKPAYIFPATAADIDAERNTGSIPEGALMMLPPDYDSSKIANAHLRKVVDTLKTYGAYVVDRNVGTPFYIYVENGSNFNLHGKSGWNQDVGRELHRIRANLRQVVSSAGWLDGNGKPMKMEQPTNLLSMRGPWRGKGGEYDAINDQLTLEAGGKSRSSVLRDIGRVNWAAPRPGAKCRFSVQATGGATLALQVRSADMRDELFDSGPLADGASATLPCPLGKARYDLSAVGGKADATVRATLTKQD
;
A
#
# COMPACT_ATOMS: atom_id res chain seq x y z
N MET A 1 -2.87 13.21 -16.27
CA MET A 1 -3.07 12.41 -17.51
C MET A 1 -2.28 11.12 -17.45
N GLY A 2 -2.54 10.21 -18.39
CA GLY A 2 -1.76 8.97 -18.53
C GLY A 2 -0.36 9.20 -19.09
N ALA A 3 0.53 8.21 -18.92
CA ALA A 3 1.83 8.18 -19.56
C ALA A 3 1.73 8.10 -21.10
N LYS A 4 2.87 8.25 -21.80
CA LYS A 4 2.93 8.35 -23.27
C LYS A 4 2.02 7.32 -23.97
N GLY A 5 1.06 7.82 -24.74
CA GLY A 5 0.11 6.99 -25.52
C GLY A 5 -1.11 6.49 -24.72
N LYS A 6 -1.27 6.90 -23.46
CA LYS A 6 -2.47 6.65 -22.65
C LYS A 6 -3.15 7.97 -22.33
N PRO A 7 -4.48 8.09 -22.52
CA PRO A 7 -5.19 9.32 -22.19
C PRO A 7 -5.14 9.60 -20.68
N ASP A 8 -5.30 8.55 -19.87
CA ASP A 8 -5.51 8.64 -18.43
C ASP A 8 -4.59 7.73 -17.61
N VAL A 9 -4.39 8.08 -16.33
CA VAL A 9 -3.55 7.32 -15.40
C VAL A 9 -4.28 6.06 -14.95
N TRP A 10 -3.55 4.97 -14.74
CA TRP A 10 -4.13 3.77 -14.15
C TRP A 10 -4.33 3.96 -12.64
N ASP A 11 -5.59 4.03 -12.22
CA ASP A 11 -5.96 4.12 -10.81
C ASP A 11 -6.04 2.71 -10.21
N TYR A 12 -5.06 2.34 -9.38
CA TYR A 12 -5.01 1.02 -8.73
C TYR A 12 -6.17 0.79 -7.77
N ASN A 13 -6.74 1.87 -7.22
CA ASN A 13 -7.84 1.80 -6.27
C ASN A 13 -9.16 1.52 -6.97
N GLN A 14 -9.37 2.12 -8.14
CA GLN A 14 -10.61 1.95 -8.91
C GLN A 14 -10.49 0.86 -9.99
N GLY A 15 -9.29 0.42 -10.35
CA GLY A 15 -9.05 -0.60 -11.37
C GLY A 15 -9.41 -0.12 -12.79
N VAL A 16 -9.29 1.18 -13.05
CA VAL A 16 -9.65 1.82 -14.33
C VAL A 16 -8.65 2.90 -14.69
N GLN A 17 -8.65 3.31 -15.96
CA GLN A 17 -7.99 4.54 -16.37
C GLN A 17 -8.94 5.72 -16.16
N ARG A 18 -8.46 6.77 -15.47
CA ARG A 18 -9.23 8.02 -15.29
C ARG A 18 -8.31 9.23 -15.07
N ALA A 19 -8.85 10.42 -15.30
CA ALA A 19 -8.24 11.65 -14.81
C ALA A 19 -8.33 11.71 -13.26
N ILE A 20 -7.29 12.30 -12.65
CA ILE A 20 -7.21 12.56 -11.22
C ILE A 20 -7.11 14.07 -11.04
N THR A 21 -8.02 14.62 -10.25
CA THR A 21 -8.01 16.03 -9.86
C THR A 21 -7.52 16.11 -8.42
N ILE A 22 -6.53 16.97 -8.19
CA ILE A 22 -6.00 17.30 -6.86
C ILE A 22 -6.24 18.81 -6.70
N THR A 23 -6.87 19.19 -5.59
CA THR A 23 -7.27 20.57 -5.29
C THR A 23 -6.03 21.44 -5.06
N HIS A 24 -5.03 20.88 -4.36
CA HIS A 24 -3.81 21.60 -4.00
C HIS A 24 -2.58 20.97 -4.66
N TRP A 25 -2.23 21.45 -5.85
CA TRP A 25 -1.01 21.01 -6.54
C TRP A 25 0.23 21.76 -6.04
N PRO A 26 1.27 21.09 -5.49
CA PRO A 26 2.46 21.78 -4.99
C PRO A 26 3.29 22.38 -6.13
N ALA A 27 3.54 23.69 -6.10
CA ALA A 27 4.27 24.40 -7.17
C ALA A 27 5.72 23.91 -7.36
N GLY A 28 6.35 23.41 -6.29
CA GLY A 28 7.74 22.90 -6.30
C GLY A 28 7.84 21.38 -6.41
N LEU A 29 6.79 20.68 -6.84
CA LEU A 29 6.77 19.22 -6.88
C LEU A 29 7.93 18.68 -7.73
N THR A 30 8.79 17.88 -7.11
CA THR A 30 9.92 17.21 -7.77
C THR A 30 9.83 15.71 -7.53
N PRO A 31 9.35 14.93 -8.51
CA PRO A 31 9.34 13.47 -8.42
C PRO A 31 10.75 12.90 -8.22
N ALA A 32 10.85 11.67 -7.71
CA ALA A 32 12.11 10.95 -7.64
C ALA A 32 12.82 10.93 -9.01
N SER A 33 14.14 11.16 -9.01
CA SER A 33 14.97 11.24 -10.21
C SER A 33 15.18 9.89 -10.89
N GLY A 34 14.99 8.78 -10.15
CA GLY A 34 15.02 7.43 -10.69
C GLY A 34 13.90 7.16 -11.70
N SER A 35 14.01 6.04 -12.42
CA SER A 35 13.06 5.64 -13.46
C SER A 35 11.61 5.58 -12.97
N ASP A 36 11.39 5.18 -11.71
CA ASP A 36 10.06 5.04 -11.13
C ASP A 36 9.37 6.35 -10.82
N GLY A 37 10.10 7.47 -10.70
CA GLY A 37 9.45 8.78 -10.62
C GLY A 37 8.40 8.92 -9.53
N HIS A 38 8.60 8.26 -8.39
CA HIS A 38 7.67 8.32 -7.28
C HIS A 38 7.48 9.75 -6.79
N ALA A 39 6.24 10.10 -6.52
CA ALA A 39 5.85 11.36 -5.94
C ALA A 39 4.57 11.13 -5.15
N ASP A 40 4.53 11.66 -3.92
CA ASP A 40 3.30 11.74 -3.16
C ASP A 40 2.92 13.19 -2.91
N ILE A 41 1.61 13.46 -2.90
CA ILE A 41 1.02 14.76 -2.63
C ILE A 41 0.04 14.58 -1.48
N ALA A 42 0.28 15.27 -0.37
CA ALA A 42 -0.65 15.31 0.75
C ALA A 42 -1.71 16.39 0.53
N GLU A 43 -2.98 16.04 0.72
CA GLU A 43 -4.11 16.96 0.80
C GLU A 43 -4.70 16.93 2.22
N PRO A 44 -4.21 17.81 3.13
CA PRO A 44 -4.64 17.82 4.53
C PRO A 44 -6.15 18.05 4.70
N ASP A 45 -6.77 18.87 3.84
CA ASP A 45 -8.19 19.21 3.92
C ASP A 45 -9.11 18.00 3.73
N THR A 46 -8.70 17.05 2.89
CA THR A 46 -9.45 15.81 2.63
C THR A 46 -8.90 14.63 3.43
N GLY A 47 -7.73 14.80 4.07
CA GLY A 47 -7.02 13.71 4.75
C GLY A 47 -6.40 12.70 3.79
N MET A 48 -6.25 13.03 2.50
CA MET A 48 -5.75 12.11 1.48
C MET A 48 -4.25 12.28 1.22
N LEU A 49 -3.60 11.16 0.92
CA LEU A 49 -2.25 11.11 0.38
C LEU A 49 -2.32 10.45 -1.00
N HIS A 50 -2.08 11.25 -2.03
CA HIS A 50 -2.01 10.80 -3.41
C HIS A 50 -0.62 10.27 -3.70
N SER A 51 -0.52 9.10 -4.32
CA SER A 51 0.74 8.45 -4.65
C SER A 51 0.81 8.14 -6.13
N PHE A 52 1.94 8.46 -6.76
CA PHE A 52 2.12 8.34 -8.20
C PHE A 52 3.35 7.49 -8.56
N TRP A 53 3.20 6.69 -9.62
CA TRP A 53 4.29 6.00 -10.29
C TRP A 53 4.54 6.60 -11.68
N GLN A 54 5.81 6.87 -11.94
CA GLN A 54 6.37 7.57 -13.08
C GLN A 54 5.72 8.94 -13.31
N LEU A 55 5.58 9.74 -12.24
CA LEU A 55 5.10 11.10 -12.38
C LEU A 55 6.15 11.95 -13.11
N ARG A 56 5.73 12.62 -14.17
CA ARG A 56 6.59 13.46 -15.02
C ARG A 56 5.82 14.69 -15.48
N GLN A 57 6.49 15.84 -15.48
CA GLN A 57 6.04 17.00 -16.24
C GLN A 57 6.26 16.73 -17.73
N ARG A 58 5.23 16.93 -18.53
CA ARG A 58 5.24 16.81 -19.99
C ARG A 58 4.61 18.09 -20.55
N ASN A 59 5.44 18.99 -21.08
CA ASN A 59 4.99 20.30 -21.55
C ASN A 59 4.22 21.05 -20.43
N ASP A 60 2.95 21.33 -20.66
CA ASP A 60 2.01 22.07 -19.81
C ASP A 60 1.26 21.21 -18.80
N HIS A 61 1.52 19.89 -18.73
CA HIS A 61 0.76 18.99 -17.86
C HIS A 61 1.59 17.92 -17.17
N TRP A 62 1.01 17.34 -16.12
CA TRP A 62 1.55 16.18 -15.42
C TRP A 62 0.97 14.87 -15.94
N ALA A 63 1.85 13.89 -16.16
CA ALA A 63 1.52 12.55 -16.60
C ALA A 63 2.11 11.50 -15.65
N ALA A 64 1.35 10.45 -15.36
CA ALA A 64 1.79 9.31 -14.55
C ALA A 64 1.34 7.98 -15.19
N VAL A 65 2.06 6.90 -14.91
CA VAL A 65 1.64 5.56 -15.31
C VAL A 65 0.61 5.01 -14.33
N GLY A 66 0.88 5.13 -13.02
CA GLY A 66 0.04 4.61 -11.96
C GLY A 66 -0.31 5.66 -10.92
N TYR A 67 -1.48 5.50 -10.32
CA TYR A 67 -1.99 6.30 -9.21
C TYR A 67 -2.64 5.40 -8.16
N ALA A 68 -2.34 5.69 -6.90
CA ALA A 68 -3.06 5.16 -5.76
C ALA A 68 -3.21 6.24 -4.69
N TRP A 69 -4.05 6.02 -3.70
CA TRP A 69 -4.18 6.91 -2.56
C TRP A 69 -4.33 6.13 -1.24
N SER A 70 -3.94 6.79 -0.16
CA SER A 70 -4.15 6.35 1.21
C SER A 70 -4.63 7.49 2.10
N ARG A 71 -5.13 7.15 3.29
CA ARG A 71 -5.43 8.15 4.33
C ARG A 71 -4.12 8.63 4.96
N LEU A 72 -3.99 9.94 5.18
CA LEU A 72 -2.83 10.55 5.85
C LEU A 72 -2.61 10.02 7.27
N ASN A 73 -3.70 9.70 7.98
CA ASN A 73 -3.66 9.09 9.31
C ASN A 73 -3.75 7.54 9.27
N GLY A 74 -3.62 6.94 8.09
CA GLY A 74 -3.62 5.50 7.92
C GLY A 74 -2.24 4.89 8.19
N ARG A 75 -2.18 3.56 8.22
CA ARG A 75 -0.92 2.82 8.41
C ARG A 75 0.03 2.85 7.19
N GLY A 76 -0.43 3.33 6.03
CA GLY A 76 0.30 3.28 4.76
C GLY A 76 0.37 1.90 4.10
N TRP A 77 0.27 0.81 4.86
CA TRP A 77 0.17 -0.56 4.34
C TRP A 77 -1.22 -0.91 3.80
N GLY A 78 -1.28 -1.64 2.68
CA GLY A 78 -2.50 -2.18 2.08
C GLY A 78 -3.01 -3.46 2.75
N ASP A 79 -4.27 -3.80 2.51
CA ASP A 79 -4.91 -5.05 2.94
C ASP A 79 -5.46 -5.81 1.70
N PRO A 80 -6.01 -7.02 1.84
CA PRO A 80 -6.51 -7.79 0.71
C PRO A 80 -7.64 -7.12 -0.08
N ALA A 81 -8.50 -6.33 0.57
CA ALA A 81 -9.49 -5.54 -0.12
C ALA A 81 -8.81 -4.41 -0.91
N ASP A 82 -7.93 -3.65 -0.26
CA ASP A 82 -7.25 -2.48 -0.81
C ASP A 82 -5.73 -2.66 -0.85
N PHE A 83 -5.27 -3.55 -1.75
CA PHE A 83 -3.88 -4.02 -1.79
C PHE A 83 -2.88 -3.02 -2.39
N TYR A 84 -3.32 -1.84 -2.84
CA TYR A 84 -2.46 -0.71 -3.21
C TYR A 84 -2.94 0.55 -2.48
N GLN A 85 -2.24 0.94 -1.42
CA GLN A 85 -2.42 2.21 -0.68
C GLN A 85 -1.41 3.29 -1.16
N GLY A 86 -0.47 2.89 -2.00
CA GLY A 86 0.39 3.77 -2.80
C GLY A 86 1.06 2.98 -3.90
N THR A 87 1.94 3.61 -4.66
CA THR A 87 2.40 3.02 -5.94
C THR A 87 3.78 2.37 -5.89
N ARG A 88 4.42 2.24 -4.72
CA ARG A 88 5.64 1.43 -4.59
C ARG A 88 5.33 -0.05 -4.85
N ALA A 89 6.37 -0.85 -5.14
CA ALA A 89 6.26 -2.28 -5.42
C ALA A 89 5.40 -3.03 -4.38
N VAL A 90 5.61 -2.76 -3.09
CA VAL A 90 4.86 -3.39 -1.98
C VAL A 90 3.46 -2.83 -1.72
N GLY A 91 3.01 -1.88 -2.52
CA GLY A 91 1.66 -1.30 -2.42
C GLY A 91 1.49 -0.19 -1.39
N ILE A 92 2.56 0.53 -1.04
CA ILE A 92 2.55 1.65 -0.08
C ILE A 92 2.92 2.98 -0.74
N PRO A 93 2.58 4.14 -0.13
CA PRO A 93 3.05 5.43 -0.63
C PRO A 93 4.55 5.58 -0.41
N SER A 94 5.19 6.39 -1.24
CA SER A 94 6.63 6.66 -1.16
C SER A 94 7.08 7.40 0.11
N THR A 95 6.18 8.13 0.77
CA THR A 95 6.42 8.79 2.05
C THR A 95 6.43 7.82 3.23
N ALA A 96 5.89 6.60 3.07
CA ALA A 96 5.94 5.60 4.13
C ALA A 96 7.40 5.14 4.36
N GLY A 97 7.89 5.31 5.59
CA GLY A 97 9.26 4.98 5.99
C GLY A 97 10.36 5.88 5.43
N LEU A 98 10.00 6.96 4.72
CA LEU A 98 10.95 7.91 4.16
C LEU A 98 11.58 8.76 5.27
N ILE A 99 12.92 8.90 5.28
CA ILE A 99 13.57 9.91 6.13
C ILE A 99 13.22 11.28 5.60
N ARG A 100 12.55 12.10 6.41
CA ARG A 100 12.09 13.43 6.00
C ARG A 100 13.17 14.47 6.27
N ARG A 101 13.18 15.54 5.47
CA ARG A 101 14.18 16.61 5.53
C ARG A 101 14.32 17.21 6.93
N HIS A 102 13.20 17.43 7.62
CA HIS A 102 13.22 18.02 8.96
C HIS A 102 13.80 17.08 10.03
N GLU A 103 13.87 15.77 9.75
CA GLU A 103 14.43 14.78 10.68
C GLU A 103 15.95 14.64 10.53
N VAL A 104 16.56 15.13 9.44
CA VAL A 104 18.00 14.91 9.20
C VAL A 104 18.86 15.60 10.27
N GLU A 105 18.48 16.82 10.67
CA GLU A 105 19.24 17.70 11.57
C GLU A 105 18.45 18.08 12.83
N ASP A 106 17.52 17.21 13.27
CA ASP A 106 16.66 17.45 14.44
C ASP A 106 17.38 17.26 15.80
N GLY A 107 18.66 16.90 15.79
CA GLY A 107 19.47 16.59 16.98
C GLY A 107 19.11 15.28 17.69
N GLN A 108 18.20 14.47 17.15
CA GLN A 108 17.77 13.20 17.73
C GLN A 108 18.71 12.05 17.33
N PRO A 109 18.92 11.07 18.23
CA PRO A 109 19.79 9.92 17.96
C PRO A 109 19.18 8.92 16.96
N THR A 110 17.86 8.97 16.73
CA THR A 110 17.13 8.07 15.82
C THR A 110 16.05 8.80 15.05
N TYR A 111 15.66 8.26 13.90
CA TYR A 111 14.40 8.60 13.23
C TYR A 111 13.28 7.83 13.94
N ARG A 112 12.19 8.50 14.33
CA ARG A 112 11.16 7.90 15.20
C ARG A 112 10.13 7.05 14.43
N HIS A 113 10.61 6.29 13.45
CA HIS A 113 9.81 5.37 12.65
C HIS A 113 10.70 4.30 12.01
N ALA A 114 10.10 3.19 11.57
CA ALA A 114 10.79 2.21 10.73
C ALA A 114 11.12 2.84 9.38
N LEU A 115 12.33 2.57 8.87
CA LEU A 115 12.79 3.13 7.60
C LEU A 115 12.24 2.33 6.41
N ALA A 116 12.25 2.94 5.24
CA ALA A 116 12.05 2.27 3.97
C ALA A 116 13.41 1.90 3.39
N MET A 117 13.56 0.65 2.95
CA MET A 117 14.73 0.19 2.22
C MET A 117 14.37 -0.59 0.97
N SER A 118 15.32 -0.71 0.06
CA SER A 118 15.23 -1.62 -1.08
C SER A 118 16.46 -2.49 -1.14
N LEU A 119 16.34 -3.64 -1.81
CA LEU A 119 17.41 -4.59 -2.04
C LEU A 119 17.56 -4.87 -3.53
N THR A 120 18.73 -5.35 -3.94
CA THR A 120 18.92 -5.77 -5.33
C THR A 120 18.49 -7.22 -5.56
N TYR A 121 18.48 -7.66 -6.82
CA TYR A 121 17.98 -8.97 -7.28
C TYR A 121 18.54 -10.16 -6.46
N ASN A 122 19.82 -10.13 -6.09
CA ASN A 122 20.45 -11.22 -5.34
C ASN A 122 20.25 -11.13 -3.82
N GLY A 123 19.61 -10.08 -3.32
CA GLY A 123 19.12 -9.99 -1.94
C GLY A 123 17.65 -10.41 -1.85
N LEU A 124 16.84 -10.02 -2.84
CA LEU A 124 15.40 -10.28 -2.86
C LEU A 124 15.07 -11.75 -3.12
N SER A 125 14.00 -12.25 -2.50
CA SER A 125 13.43 -13.57 -2.79
C SER A 125 12.54 -13.51 -4.03
N SER A 126 12.54 -14.59 -4.82
CA SER A 126 11.50 -14.82 -5.84
C SER A 126 10.30 -15.58 -5.30
N LYS A 127 10.47 -16.38 -4.23
CA LYS A 127 9.42 -17.24 -3.66
C LYS A 127 9.58 -17.41 -2.14
N PRO A 128 8.65 -16.89 -1.31
CA PRO A 128 7.64 -15.91 -1.70
C PRO A 128 8.30 -14.59 -2.14
N ALA A 129 7.73 -13.90 -3.13
CA ALA A 129 8.22 -12.58 -3.56
C ALA A 129 7.99 -11.50 -2.49
N TYR A 130 6.88 -11.62 -1.74
CA TYR A 130 6.55 -10.74 -0.63
C TYR A 130 5.93 -11.52 0.53
N ILE A 131 6.01 -10.93 1.72
CA ILE A 131 5.35 -11.39 2.94
C ILE A 131 4.59 -10.23 3.60
N PHE A 132 3.75 -10.56 4.57
CA PHE A 132 3.10 -9.55 5.41
C PHE A 132 4.14 -8.57 6.00
N PRO A 133 3.90 -7.25 5.99
CA PRO A 133 2.65 -6.56 5.64
C PRO A 133 2.51 -6.13 4.17
N ALA A 134 3.48 -6.44 3.30
CA ALA A 134 3.39 -6.12 1.88
C ALA A 134 2.23 -6.87 1.21
N THR A 135 1.53 -6.21 0.29
CA THR A 135 0.39 -6.78 -0.44
C THR A 135 0.67 -7.02 -1.92
N ALA A 136 1.86 -6.62 -2.36
CA ALA A 136 2.36 -6.77 -3.71
C ALA A 136 3.90 -6.89 -3.67
N ALA A 137 4.47 -7.15 -4.84
CA ALA A 137 5.90 -7.07 -5.12
C ALA A 137 6.10 -6.57 -6.55
N ASP A 138 7.35 -6.37 -6.94
CA ASP A 138 7.73 -6.22 -8.34
C ASP A 138 7.09 -7.31 -9.24
N ILE A 139 6.56 -6.90 -10.39
CA ILE A 139 5.83 -7.80 -11.31
C ILE A 139 6.69 -8.94 -11.87
N ASP A 140 8.00 -8.73 -11.94
CA ASP A 140 9.00 -9.67 -12.46
C ASP A 140 9.89 -10.24 -11.34
N ALA A 141 9.32 -10.43 -10.15
CA ALA A 141 10.02 -10.96 -8.98
C ALA A 141 10.64 -12.36 -9.21
N GLU A 142 10.23 -13.11 -10.23
CA GLU A 142 10.87 -14.37 -10.63
C GLU A 142 12.35 -14.21 -11.03
N ARG A 143 12.79 -12.99 -11.35
CA ARG A 143 14.19 -12.66 -11.66
C ARG A 143 15.07 -12.56 -10.41
N ASN A 144 14.46 -12.51 -9.22
CA ASN A 144 15.18 -12.41 -7.97
C ASN A 144 15.83 -13.76 -7.58
N THR A 145 17.04 -13.70 -7.03
CA THR A 145 17.87 -14.89 -6.73
C THR A 145 18.33 -14.95 -5.27
N GLY A 146 17.97 -13.97 -4.46
CA GLY A 146 18.21 -13.96 -3.03
C GLY A 146 17.11 -14.65 -2.22
N SER A 147 17.00 -14.27 -0.95
CA SER A 147 16.14 -14.96 0.03
C SER A 147 15.26 -14.03 0.86
N ILE A 148 15.42 -12.71 0.74
CA ILE A 148 14.66 -11.74 1.55
C ILE A 148 13.42 -11.30 0.76
N PRO A 149 12.20 -11.68 1.16
CA PRO A 149 10.99 -11.20 0.49
C PRO A 149 10.78 -9.70 0.71
N GLU A 150 10.12 -9.03 -0.23
CA GLU A 150 9.59 -7.71 0.03
C GLU A 150 8.55 -7.75 1.18
N GLY A 151 8.42 -6.65 1.91
CA GLY A 151 7.70 -6.60 3.18
C GLY A 151 8.49 -7.10 4.39
N ALA A 152 9.67 -7.72 4.21
CA ALA A 152 10.52 -8.10 5.33
C ALA A 152 11.00 -6.89 6.14
N LEU A 153 10.93 -6.99 7.46
CA LEU A 153 11.59 -6.05 8.36
C LEU A 153 13.04 -6.48 8.59
N MET A 154 13.98 -5.61 8.24
CA MET A 154 15.41 -5.80 8.46
C MET A 154 15.86 -4.97 9.66
N MET A 155 16.59 -5.58 10.59
CA MET A 155 17.12 -4.91 11.78
C MET A 155 18.60 -5.21 11.96
N LEU A 156 19.30 -4.31 12.65
CA LEU A 156 20.60 -4.62 13.23
C LEU A 156 20.41 -5.28 14.60
N PRO A 157 21.27 -6.25 14.98
CA PRO A 157 21.27 -6.81 16.32
C PRO A 157 21.35 -5.73 17.41
N PRO A 158 20.70 -5.90 18.57
CA PRO A 158 20.74 -4.92 19.66
C PRO A 158 22.17 -4.61 20.16
N ASP A 159 23.06 -5.60 20.10
CA ASP A 159 24.47 -5.53 20.48
C ASP A 159 25.38 -5.00 19.36
N TYR A 160 24.84 -4.63 18.19
CA TYR A 160 25.60 -3.99 17.14
C TYR A 160 26.24 -2.69 17.64
N ASP A 161 27.56 -2.63 17.57
CA ASP A 161 28.37 -1.51 18.04
C ASP A 161 28.34 -0.34 17.04
N SER A 162 27.43 0.61 17.27
CA SER A 162 27.30 1.83 16.45
C SER A 162 28.46 2.80 16.68
N SER A 163 29.25 2.69 17.76
CA SER A 163 30.44 3.56 18.04
C SER A 163 31.43 3.58 16.88
N LYS A 164 31.49 2.49 16.11
CA LYS A 164 32.38 2.30 14.97
C LYS A 164 31.87 2.87 13.64
N ILE A 165 30.83 3.70 13.66
CA ILE A 165 30.29 4.43 12.49
C ILE A 165 30.66 5.91 12.63
N ALA A 166 31.77 6.35 12.04
CA ALA A 166 32.29 7.70 12.23
C ALA A 166 31.32 8.78 11.69
N ASN A 167 30.64 8.52 10.56
CA ASN A 167 29.69 9.46 10.01
C ASN A 167 28.42 9.59 10.89
N ALA A 168 28.15 10.79 11.40
CA ALA A 168 27.03 11.04 12.33
C ALA A 168 25.65 10.76 11.71
N HIS A 169 25.42 11.13 10.45
CA HIS A 169 24.14 10.85 9.77
C HIS A 169 23.95 9.35 9.56
N LEU A 170 25.01 8.62 9.19
CA LEU A 170 24.96 7.17 9.05
C LEU A 170 24.78 6.47 10.41
N ARG A 171 25.38 7.01 11.47
CA ARG A 171 25.19 6.53 12.85
C ARG A 171 23.73 6.66 13.28
N LYS A 172 23.06 7.79 13.00
CA LYS A 172 21.62 7.96 13.24
C LYS A 172 20.78 6.91 12.49
N VAL A 173 21.13 6.60 11.24
CA VAL A 173 20.50 5.50 10.49
C VAL A 173 20.74 4.15 11.19
N VAL A 174 21.97 3.87 11.62
CA VAL A 174 22.32 2.62 12.34
C VAL A 174 21.54 2.47 13.64
N ASP A 175 21.50 3.50 14.47
CA ASP A 175 20.75 3.46 15.73
C ASP A 175 19.25 3.29 15.47
N THR A 176 18.73 3.89 14.39
CA THR A 176 17.35 3.65 13.92
C THR A 176 17.13 2.19 13.48
N LEU A 177 18.07 1.59 12.75
CA LEU A 177 17.99 0.18 12.32
C LEU A 177 18.02 -0.81 13.48
N LYS A 178 18.63 -0.43 14.62
CA LYS A 178 18.61 -1.22 15.86
C LYS A 178 17.27 -1.13 16.59
N THR A 179 16.62 0.03 16.57
CA THR A 179 15.38 0.26 17.32
C THR A 179 14.11 -0.03 16.51
N TYR A 180 14.04 0.48 15.29
CA TYR A 180 12.83 0.43 14.44
C TYR A 180 13.01 -0.43 13.19
N GLY A 181 14.25 -0.64 12.75
CA GLY A 181 14.55 -1.39 11.54
C GLY A 181 14.19 -0.66 10.25
N ALA A 182 14.20 -1.40 9.14
CA ALA A 182 13.77 -0.95 7.84
C ALA A 182 12.96 -2.02 7.11
N TYR A 183 11.81 -1.65 6.56
CA TYR A 183 11.04 -2.54 5.69
C TYR A 183 11.61 -2.55 4.28
N VAL A 184 11.75 -3.74 3.70
CA VAL A 184 12.06 -3.91 2.27
C VAL A 184 10.80 -3.58 1.47
N VAL A 185 10.79 -2.45 0.78
CA VAL A 185 9.58 -1.90 0.13
C VAL A 185 9.68 -1.83 -1.40
N ASP A 186 10.84 -2.19 -1.94
CA ASP A 186 11.13 -2.06 -3.36
C ASP A 186 12.37 -2.86 -3.75
N ARG A 187 12.60 -2.95 -5.05
CA ARG A 187 13.85 -3.40 -5.64
C ARG A 187 14.72 -2.24 -6.09
N ASN A 188 16.03 -2.47 -6.09
CA ASN A 188 16.99 -1.54 -6.68
C ASN A 188 18.00 -2.22 -7.61
N VAL A 189 18.78 -1.38 -8.29
CA VAL A 189 19.86 -1.78 -9.20
C VAL A 189 21.15 -1.08 -8.79
N GLY A 190 22.27 -1.80 -8.87
CA GLY A 190 23.61 -1.23 -8.77
C GLY A 190 24.17 -1.07 -7.35
N THR A 191 23.39 -1.33 -6.30
CA THR A 191 23.88 -1.39 -4.91
C THR A 191 23.24 -2.53 -4.15
N PRO A 192 23.84 -3.05 -3.06
CA PRO A 192 23.21 -4.11 -2.28
C PRO A 192 21.92 -3.66 -1.55
N PHE A 193 21.83 -2.39 -1.16
CA PHE A 193 20.66 -1.81 -0.51
C PHE A 193 20.60 -0.28 -0.69
N TYR A 194 19.41 0.31 -0.51
CA TYR A 194 19.20 1.74 -0.29
C TYR A 194 18.37 1.97 0.97
N ILE A 195 18.59 3.10 1.63
CA ILE A 195 17.65 3.71 2.59
C ILE A 195 17.08 4.94 1.91
N TYR A 196 15.75 5.09 1.91
CA TYR A 196 15.09 6.19 1.21
C TYR A 196 15.07 7.48 2.04
N VAL A 197 15.42 8.58 1.40
CA VAL A 197 15.43 9.93 1.99
C VAL A 197 14.68 10.90 1.07
N GLU A 198 13.97 11.85 1.66
CA GLU A 198 13.22 12.89 0.96
C GLU A 198 14.13 13.72 0.04
N ASN A 199 13.64 14.00 -1.18
CA ASN A 199 14.30 14.90 -2.12
C ASN A 199 14.49 16.30 -1.50
N GLY A 200 15.63 16.93 -1.75
CA GLY A 200 15.93 18.25 -1.20
C GLY A 200 16.29 18.26 0.29
N SER A 201 16.51 17.08 0.89
CA SER A 201 17.05 16.94 2.25
C SER A 201 18.52 17.31 2.39
N ASN A 202 19.25 17.42 1.28
CA ASN A 202 20.72 17.55 1.24
C ASN A 202 21.46 16.42 1.98
N PHE A 203 20.81 15.27 2.20
CA PHE A 203 21.39 14.11 2.84
C PHE A 203 22.44 13.46 1.92
N ASN A 204 23.71 13.77 2.14
CA ASN A 204 24.82 13.26 1.34
C ASN A 204 25.92 12.68 2.23
N LEU A 205 26.00 11.35 2.27
CA LEU A 205 27.00 10.64 3.08
C LEU A 205 28.42 10.74 2.49
N HIS A 206 28.57 10.82 1.17
CA HIS A 206 29.88 10.80 0.52
C HIS A 206 30.51 12.19 0.40
N GLY A 207 29.73 13.26 0.61
CA GLY A 207 30.19 14.64 0.58
C GLY A 207 30.30 15.20 -0.84
N LYS A 208 30.86 16.42 -0.96
CA LYS A 208 30.94 17.16 -2.23
C LYS A 208 31.98 16.62 -3.21
N SER A 209 33.00 15.92 -2.71
CA SER A 209 34.13 15.42 -3.50
C SER A 209 33.85 14.08 -4.19
N GLY A 210 32.61 13.58 -4.14
CA GLY A 210 32.24 12.27 -4.68
C GLY A 210 32.46 11.14 -3.67
N TRP A 211 32.70 9.93 -4.15
CA TRP A 211 32.74 8.71 -3.35
C TRP A 211 33.70 8.77 -2.15
N ASN A 212 33.16 8.57 -0.94
CA ASN A 212 33.94 8.40 0.28
C ASN A 212 34.11 6.89 0.62
N GLN A 213 35.36 6.42 0.62
CA GLN A 213 35.68 5.01 0.88
C GLN A 213 35.39 4.56 2.31
N ASP A 214 35.53 5.44 3.30
CA ASP A 214 35.31 5.12 4.71
C ASP A 214 33.82 4.87 4.96
N VAL A 215 32.98 5.76 4.42
CA VAL A 215 31.52 5.60 4.37
C VAL A 215 31.14 4.31 3.63
N GLY A 216 31.81 4.00 2.53
CA GLY A 216 31.62 2.74 1.82
C GLY A 216 31.89 1.50 2.70
N ARG A 217 32.96 1.52 3.51
CA ARG A 217 33.27 0.45 4.47
C ARG A 217 32.24 0.36 5.59
N GLU A 218 31.76 1.49 6.10
CA GLU A 218 30.70 1.56 7.11
C GLU A 218 29.37 0.99 6.57
N LEU A 219 28.97 1.35 5.35
CA LEU A 219 27.79 0.79 4.68
C LEU A 219 27.92 -0.73 4.47
N HIS A 220 29.10 -1.20 4.08
CA HIS A 220 29.37 -2.64 3.94
C HIS A 220 29.20 -3.38 5.27
N ARG A 221 29.69 -2.79 6.37
CA ARG A 221 29.52 -3.36 7.71
C ARG A 221 28.06 -3.46 8.11
N ILE A 222 27.26 -2.42 7.84
CA ILE A 222 25.80 -2.45 8.08
C ILE A 222 25.18 -3.60 7.28
N ARG A 223 25.44 -3.67 5.97
CA ARG A 223 24.95 -4.73 5.08
C ARG A 223 25.27 -6.13 5.63
N ALA A 224 26.50 -6.36 6.10
CA ALA A 224 26.93 -7.66 6.61
C ALA A 224 26.22 -8.09 7.91
N ASN A 225 25.64 -7.13 8.65
CA ASN A 225 25.03 -7.36 9.96
C ASN A 225 23.51 -7.21 9.99
N LEU A 226 22.88 -6.68 8.93
CA LEU A 226 21.42 -6.67 8.82
C LEU A 226 20.87 -8.10 8.84
N ARG A 227 19.79 -8.31 9.61
CA ARG A 227 19.09 -9.58 9.72
C ARG A 227 17.59 -9.35 9.53
N GLN A 228 16.93 -10.28 8.86
CA GLN A 228 15.48 -10.28 8.80
C GLN A 228 14.91 -10.64 10.17
N VAL A 229 13.92 -9.89 10.62
CA VAL A 229 13.07 -10.26 11.75
C VAL A 229 12.12 -11.36 11.28
N VAL A 230 12.28 -12.56 11.83
CA VAL A 230 11.46 -13.74 11.46
C VAL A 230 10.32 -14.01 12.43
N SER A 231 10.38 -13.43 13.63
CA SER A 231 9.33 -13.50 14.65
C SER A 231 9.43 -12.34 15.63
N SER A 232 8.31 -12.03 16.28
CA SER A 232 8.19 -11.00 17.31
C SER A 232 7.15 -11.43 18.34
N ALA A 233 7.34 -11.08 19.62
CA ALA A 233 6.31 -11.31 20.64
C ALA A 233 5.09 -10.37 20.49
N GLY A 234 5.26 -9.23 19.81
CA GLY A 234 4.24 -8.23 19.55
C GLY A 234 4.83 -6.95 19.00
N TRP A 235 3.97 -6.00 18.66
CA TRP A 235 4.34 -4.70 18.09
C TRP A 235 3.84 -3.57 18.97
N LEU A 236 4.55 -2.45 18.95
CA LEU A 236 4.11 -1.20 19.55
C LEU A 236 3.86 -0.17 18.44
N ASP A 237 2.85 0.68 18.61
CA ASP A 237 2.65 1.85 17.75
C ASP A 237 3.67 2.96 18.06
N GLY A 238 3.63 4.06 17.30
CA GLY A 238 4.51 5.21 17.50
C GLY A 238 4.37 5.91 18.85
N ASN A 239 3.32 5.58 19.63
CA ASN A 239 3.05 6.08 20.98
C ASN A 239 3.39 5.04 22.06
N GLY A 240 4.02 3.92 21.70
CA GLY A 240 4.41 2.85 22.62
C GLY A 240 3.26 1.95 23.08
N LYS A 241 2.09 2.00 22.42
CA LYS A 241 0.95 1.15 22.77
C LYS A 241 1.01 -0.17 22.00
N PRO A 242 0.70 -1.32 22.63
CA PRO A 242 0.58 -2.58 21.92
C PRO A 242 -0.37 -2.48 20.73
N MET A 243 0.09 -2.95 19.57
CA MET A 243 -0.69 -2.99 18.35
C MET A 243 -0.65 -4.39 17.72
N LYS A 244 -1.76 -4.76 17.10
CA LYS A 244 -1.82 -5.94 16.22
C LYS A 244 -1.70 -5.43 14.79
N MET A 245 -0.63 -5.83 14.10
CA MET A 245 -0.51 -5.55 12.68
C MET A 245 -1.58 -6.32 11.88
N GLU A 246 -1.95 -7.51 12.35
CA GLU A 246 -2.99 -8.37 11.78
C GLU A 246 -4.35 -7.94 12.34
N GLN A 247 -5.09 -7.13 11.58
CA GLN A 247 -6.52 -6.89 11.80
C GLN A 247 -7.33 -7.92 11.00
N PRO A 248 -8.63 -8.16 11.32
CA PRO A 248 -9.48 -8.93 10.42
C PRO A 248 -9.44 -8.29 9.05
N THR A 249 -8.89 -9.02 8.07
CA THR A 249 -8.71 -8.51 6.73
C THR A 249 -10.01 -8.66 5.97
N ASN A 250 -10.66 -7.52 5.72
CA ASN A 250 -11.68 -7.48 4.70
C ASN A 250 -11.06 -7.96 3.38
N LEU A 251 -11.73 -8.89 2.72
CA LEU A 251 -11.30 -9.48 1.44
C LEU A 251 -11.98 -8.81 0.25
N LEU A 252 -13.04 -8.03 0.48
CA LEU A 252 -13.83 -7.40 -0.56
C LEU A 252 -13.76 -5.89 -0.46
N SER A 253 -13.13 -5.27 -1.45
CA SER A 253 -13.15 -3.82 -1.59
C SER A 253 -14.43 -3.35 -2.26
N MET A 254 -15.02 -2.31 -1.66
CA MET A 254 -16.13 -1.53 -2.23
C MET A 254 -15.63 -0.53 -3.29
N ARG A 255 -14.31 -0.33 -3.43
CA ARG A 255 -13.73 0.50 -4.50
C ARG A 255 -14.01 -0.11 -5.87
N GLY A 256 -14.07 0.74 -6.89
CA GLY A 256 -14.32 0.33 -8.27
C GLY A 256 -15.39 1.19 -8.91
N PRO A 257 -15.58 1.06 -10.23
CA PRO A 257 -16.56 1.85 -10.94
C PRO A 257 -17.99 1.45 -10.53
N TRP A 258 -18.63 2.32 -9.76
CA TRP A 258 -20.06 2.25 -9.50
C TRP A 258 -20.82 2.89 -10.65
N ARG A 259 -21.85 2.21 -11.14
CA ARG A 259 -22.68 2.64 -12.27
C ARG A 259 -24.15 2.57 -11.89
N GLY A 260 -24.92 3.57 -12.29
CA GLY A 260 -26.35 3.63 -12.01
C GLY A 260 -26.83 5.06 -11.86
N LYS A 261 -27.93 5.26 -11.13
CA LYS A 261 -28.50 6.57 -10.82
C LYS A 261 -28.55 6.77 -9.31
N GLY A 262 -28.08 7.92 -8.84
CA GLY A 262 -28.14 8.31 -7.44
C GLY A 262 -27.25 7.47 -6.52
N GLY A 263 -26.04 7.10 -6.97
CA GLY A 263 -25.07 6.44 -6.10
C GLY A 263 -23.62 6.74 -6.49
N GLU A 264 -22.82 7.16 -5.52
CA GLU A 264 -21.43 7.56 -5.71
C GLU A 264 -20.54 6.92 -4.62
N TYR A 265 -19.37 6.42 -5.02
CA TYR A 265 -18.44 5.84 -4.06
C TYR A 265 -17.60 6.93 -3.39
N ASP A 266 -17.80 7.09 -2.10
CA ASP A 266 -17.02 7.92 -1.20
C ASP A 266 -15.77 7.15 -0.77
N ALA A 267 -14.69 7.42 -1.49
CA ALA A 267 -13.39 6.81 -1.24
C ALA A 267 -12.82 7.18 0.14
N ILE A 268 -13.05 8.42 0.62
CA ILE A 268 -12.51 8.90 1.90
C ILE A 268 -13.07 8.05 3.02
N ASN A 269 -14.39 7.83 3.01
CA ASN A 269 -15.08 7.08 4.04
C ASN A 269 -15.09 5.56 3.78
N ASP A 270 -14.71 5.10 2.60
CA ASP A 270 -14.83 3.70 2.15
C ASP A 270 -16.28 3.21 2.22
N GLN A 271 -17.17 3.94 1.53
CA GLN A 271 -18.60 3.65 1.47
C GLN A 271 -19.22 4.10 0.17
N LEU A 272 -20.36 3.53 -0.18
CA LEU A 272 -21.23 4.06 -1.21
C LEU A 272 -22.22 5.04 -0.58
N THR A 273 -22.32 6.27 -1.10
CA THR A 273 -23.47 7.15 -0.85
C THR A 273 -24.56 6.83 -1.87
N LEU A 274 -25.81 6.87 -1.43
CA LEU A 274 -26.99 6.60 -2.26
C LEU A 274 -28.05 7.66 -1.98
N GLU A 275 -28.61 8.23 -3.03
CA GLU A 275 -29.82 9.05 -2.96
C GLU A 275 -31.04 8.16 -2.62
N ALA A 276 -32.08 8.76 -2.06
CA ALA A 276 -33.37 8.10 -1.88
C ALA A 276 -33.86 7.45 -3.20
N GLY A 277 -34.18 6.15 -3.16
CA GLY A 277 -34.58 5.36 -4.33
C GLY A 277 -33.49 5.12 -5.38
N GLY A 278 -32.25 5.58 -5.14
CA GLY A 278 -31.10 5.38 -6.00
C GLY A 278 -30.78 3.91 -6.24
N LYS A 279 -30.16 3.60 -7.37
CA LYS A 279 -29.73 2.24 -7.73
C LYS A 279 -28.35 2.31 -8.34
N SER A 280 -27.39 1.62 -7.75
CA SER A 280 -26.02 1.58 -8.24
C SER A 280 -25.44 0.18 -8.15
N ARG A 281 -24.59 -0.18 -9.11
CA ARG A 281 -23.94 -1.49 -9.18
C ARG A 281 -22.46 -1.33 -9.48
N SER A 282 -21.64 -2.15 -8.84
CA SER A 282 -20.22 -2.34 -9.16
C SER A 282 -20.00 -3.79 -9.57
N SER A 283 -19.20 -4.00 -10.63
CA SER A 283 -18.86 -5.34 -11.13
C SER A 283 -17.37 -5.40 -11.41
N VAL A 284 -16.66 -6.18 -10.60
CA VAL A 284 -15.20 -6.21 -10.60
C VAL A 284 -14.69 -7.64 -10.63
N LEU A 285 -13.75 -7.92 -11.53
CA LEU A 285 -12.99 -9.17 -11.52
C LEU A 285 -11.91 -9.05 -10.45
N ARG A 286 -11.95 -9.91 -9.44
CA ARG A 286 -10.99 -9.91 -8.33
C ARG A 286 -10.45 -11.30 -8.08
N ASP A 287 -9.26 -11.34 -7.53
CA ASP A 287 -8.66 -12.56 -7.00
C ASP A 287 -8.50 -12.37 -5.48
N ILE A 288 -9.41 -12.95 -4.71
CA ILE A 288 -9.38 -12.87 -3.23
C ILE A 288 -8.14 -13.59 -2.66
N GLY A 289 -7.54 -14.50 -3.42
CA GLY A 289 -6.29 -15.17 -3.08
C GLY A 289 -5.04 -14.39 -3.48
N ARG A 290 -5.17 -13.21 -4.11
CA ARG A 290 -4.03 -12.44 -4.62
C ARG A 290 -3.00 -12.12 -3.54
N VAL A 291 -3.48 -11.72 -2.36
CA VAL A 291 -2.62 -11.44 -1.20
C VAL A 291 -2.39 -12.74 -0.44
N ASN A 292 -1.22 -13.36 -0.66
CA ASN A 292 -0.93 -14.74 -0.29
C ASN A 292 -1.11 -15.06 1.21
N TRP A 293 -0.66 -14.18 2.09
CA TRP A 293 -0.73 -14.35 3.55
C TRP A 293 -2.15 -14.18 4.09
N ALA A 294 -3.06 -13.59 3.32
CA ALA A 294 -4.48 -13.46 3.67
C ALA A 294 -5.39 -14.44 2.93
N ALA A 295 -4.88 -15.14 1.91
CA ALA A 295 -5.67 -15.98 1.04
C ALA A 295 -6.51 -17.00 1.84
N PRO A 296 -7.80 -17.18 1.50
CA PRO A 296 -8.60 -18.25 2.07
C PRO A 296 -8.02 -19.63 1.74
N ARG A 297 -8.13 -20.57 2.69
CA ARG A 297 -7.80 -21.97 2.42
C ARG A 297 -8.90 -22.63 1.59
N PRO A 298 -8.59 -23.66 0.78
CA PRO A 298 -9.61 -24.44 0.11
C PRO A 298 -10.67 -24.96 1.09
N GLY A 299 -11.95 -24.76 0.75
CA GLY A 299 -13.08 -25.14 1.60
C GLY A 299 -13.43 -24.16 2.72
N ALA A 300 -12.67 -23.07 2.90
CA ALA A 300 -13.00 -22.05 3.89
C ALA A 300 -14.35 -21.38 3.59
N LYS A 301 -15.03 -20.90 4.64
CA LYS A 301 -16.25 -20.10 4.55
C LYS A 301 -15.92 -18.63 4.75
N CYS A 302 -16.63 -17.78 4.04
CA CYS A 302 -16.56 -16.34 4.18
C CYS A 302 -17.92 -15.81 4.62
N ARG A 303 -17.93 -14.69 5.34
CA ARG A 303 -19.15 -13.96 5.71
C ARG A 303 -19.14 -12.62 5.01
N PHE A 304 -20.18 -12.38 4.23
CA PHE A 304 -20.50 -11.08 3.66
C PHE A 304 -21.45 -10.35 4.62
N SER A 305 -21.04 -9.20 5.16
CA SER A 305 -21.82 -8.43 6.14
C SER A 305 -22.07 -7.02 5.61
N VAL A 306 -23.31 -6.53 5.76
CA VAL A 306 -23.75 -5.21 5.29
C VAL A 306 -24.00 -4.26 6.45
N GLN A 307 -23.54 -3.03 6.31
CA GLN A 307 -23.94 -1.89 7.12
C GLN A 307 -24.55 -0.84 6.21
N ALA A 308 -25.77 -0.41 6.50
CA ALA A 308 -26.53 0.50 5.67
C ALA A 308 -27.35 1.50 6.49
N THR A 309 -27.65 2.66 5.92
CA THR A 309 -28.57 3.64 6.50
C THR A 309 -29.75 3.91 5.55
N GLY A 310 -30.75 4.69 5.98
CA GLY A 310 -31.84 5.15 5.11
C GLY A 310 -32.73 4.05 4.52
N GLY A 311 -32.64 2.81 5.03
CA GLY A 311 -33.33 1.64 4.48
C GLY A 311 -32.71 1.10 3.19
N ALA A 312 -31.47 1.47 2.87
CA ALA A 312 -30.75 0.92 1.73
C ALA A 312 -30.41 -0.56 1.94
N THR A 313 -30.26 -1.27 0.82
CA THR A 313 -29.87 -2.69 0.79
C THR A 313 -28.69 -2.89 -0.14
N LEU A 314 -27.94 -3.97 0.08
CA LEU A 314 -26.84 -4.40 -0.76
C LEU A 314 -26.91 -5.90 -1.02
N ALA A 315 -26.77 -6.30 -2.27
CA ALA A 315 -26.62 -7.69 -2.67
C ALA A 315 -25.20 -7.96 -3.19
N LEU A 316 -24.66 -9.13 -2.88
CA LEU A 316 -23.46 -9.68 -3.48
C LEU A 316 -23.82 -10.91 -4.31
N GLN A 317 -23.52 -10.85 -5.60
CA GLN A 317 -23.45 -12.01 -6.48
C GLN A 317 -21.99 -12.31 -6.82
N VAL A 318 -21.58 -13.57 -6.73
CA VAL A 318 -20.25 -14.04 -7.13
C VAL A 318 -20.43 -14.96 -8.33
N ARG A 319 -19.68 -14.70 -9.40
CA ARG A 319 -19.69 -15.49 -10.62
C ARG A 319 -18.29 -15.97 -10.99
N SER A 320 -18.21 -17.05 -11.77
CA SER A 320 -16.97 -17.48 -12.39
C SER A 320 -16.33 -16.34 -13.21
N ALA A 321 -15.01 -16.38 -13.41
CA ALA A 321 -14.30 -15.33 -14.15
C ALA A 321 -14.82 -15.12 -15.58
N ASP A 322 -15.30 -16.19 -16.22
CA ASP A 322 -15.94 -16.18 -17.55
C ASP A 322 -17.45 -15.89 -17.52
N MET A 323 -18.00 -15.64 -16.32
CA MET A 323 -19.40 -15.30 -16.05
C MET A 323 -20.43 -16.38 -16.41
N ARG A 324 -20.00 -17.63 -16.63
CA ARG A 324 -20.90 -18.75 -16.98
C ARG A 324 -21.65 -19.30 -15.78
N ASP A 325 -20.99 -19.36 -14.62
CA ASP A 325 -21.52 -19.98 -13.43
C ASP A 325 -21.79 -18.93 -12.34
N GLU A 326 -22.99 -18.97 -11.77
CA GLU A 326 -23.28 -18.30 -10.50
C GLU A 326 -22.74 -19.18 -9.36
N LEU A 327 -21.77 -18.64 -8.63
CA LEU A 327 -21.13 -19.33 -7.52
C LEU A 327 -21.84 -19.01 -6.19
N PHE A 328 -22.47 -17.84 -6.10
CA PHE A 328 -23.19 -17.38 -4.91
C PHE A 328 -24.09 -16.18 -5.24
N ASP A 329 -25.23 -16.07 -4.57
CA ASP A 329 -26.06 -14.86 -4.51
C ASP A 329 -26.60 -14.70 -3.08
N SER A 330 -26.35 -13.55 -2.45
CA SER A 330 -26.88 -13.24 -1.12
C SER A 330 -28.35 -12.81 -1.13
N GLY A 331 -28.88 -12.40 -2.28
CA GLY A 331 -30.04 -11.51 -2.37
C GLY A 331 -29.77 -10.15 -1.70
N PRO A 332 -30.76 -9.23 -1.69
CA PRO A 332 -30.63 -7.94 -1.00
C PRO A 332 -30.54 -8.14 0.52
N LEU A 333 -29.46 -7.67 1.13
CA LEU A 333 -29.27 -7.63 2.58
C LEU A 333 -29.51 -6.21 3.09
N ALA A 334 -30.27 -6.10 4.17
CA ALA A 334 -30.52 -4.83 4.89
C ALA A 334 -29.38 -4.51 5.86
N ASP A 335 -29.50 -3.38 6.57
CA ASP A 335 -28.57 -3.01 7.63
C ASP A 335 -28.43 -4.11 8.69
N GLY A 336 -27.19 -4.39 9.08
CA GLY A 336 -26.83 -5.43 10.05
C GLY A 336 -26.98 -6.89 9.55
N ALA A 337 -27.50 -7.11 8.34
CA ALA A 337 -27.66 -8.44 7.79
C ALA A 337 -26.35 -9.00 7.21
N SER A 338 -26.26 -10.33 7.16
CA SER A 338 -25.09 -11.03 6.61
C SER A 338 -25.48 -12.32 5.91
N ALA A 339 -24.62 -12.78 5.00
CA ALA A 339 -24.75 -14.07 4.35
C ALA A 339 -23.41 -14.82 4.38
N THR A 340 -23.47 -16.15 4.42
CA THR A 340 -22.28 -17.01 4.40
C THR A 340 -22.14 -17.66 3.03
N LEU A 341 -20.93 -17.62 2.47
CA LEU A 341 -20.59 -18.25 1.20
C LEU A 341 -19.32 -19.08 1.33
N PRO A 342 -19.10 -20.09 0.47
CA PRO A 342 -17.77 -20.61 0.24
C PRO A 342 -16.83 -19.45 -0.14
N CYS A 343 -15.67 -19.35 0.51
CA CYS A 343 -14.68 -18.37 0.11
C CYS A 343 -14.23 -18.67 -1.33
N PRO A 344 -14.37 -17.74 -2.28
CA PRO A 344 -13.97 -18.01 -3.65
C PRO A 344 -12.45 -18.23 -3.73
N LEU A 345 -12.03 -19.19 -4.55
CA LEU A 345 -10.62 -19.47 -4.84
C LEU A 345 -10.27 -18.92 -6.22
N GLY A 346 -9.20 -18.13 -6.29
CA GLY A 346 -8.72 -17.52 -7.53
C GLY A 346 -9.62 -16.39 -8.04
N LYS A 347 -9.57 -16.16 -9.35
CA LYS A 347 -10.31 -15.08 -10.01
C LYS A 347 -11.80 -15.38 -10.08
N ALA A 348 -12.61 -14.47 -9.55
CA ALA A 348 -14.06 -14.47 -9.65
C ALA A 348 -14.58 -13.05 -9.89
N ARG A 349 -15.78 -12.93 -10.45
CA ARG A 349 -16.45 -11.64 -10.59
C ARG A 349 -17.35 -11.40 -9.38
N TYR A 350 -17.19 -10.25 -8.75
CA TYR A 350 -17.98 -9.81 -7.61
C TYR A 350 -18.88 -8.67 -8.08
N ASP A 351 -20.18 -8.93 -8.08
CA ASP A 351 -21.21 -8.00 -8.49
C ASP A 351 -21.95 -7.51 -7.25
N LEU A 352 -21.74 -6.24 -6.91
CA LEU A 352 -22.39 -5.57 -5.81
C LEU A 352 -23.55 -4.73 -6.36
N SER A 353 -24.77 -4.95 -5.87
CA SER A 353 -25.96 -4.21 -6.31
C SER A 353 -26.60 -3.53 -5.11
N ALA A 354 -26.61 -2.20 -5.11
CA ALA A 354 -27.14 -1.39 -4.02
C ALA A 354 -28.43 -0.67 -4.44
N VAL A 355 -29.41 -0.64 -3.54
CA VAL A 355 -30.71 0.00 -3.75
C VAL A 355 -31.02 0.88 -2.55
N GLY A 356 -31.25 2.17 -2.81
CA GLY A 356 -31.61 3.17 -1.81
C GLY A 356 -33.04 3.00 -1.29
N GLY A 357 -33.24 3.35 -0.02
CA GLY A 357 -34.55 3.34 0.63
C GLY A 357 -35.31 4.64 0.41
N LYS A 358 -36.05 5.08 1.44
CA LYS A 358 -36.90 6.30 1.38
C LYS A 358 -36.15 7.60 1.65
N ALA A 359 -34.93 7.51 2.16
CA ALA A 359 -34.06 8.63 2.44
C ALA A 359 -32.67 8.37 1.85
N ASP A 360 -31.87 9.41 1.73
CA ASP A 360 -30.46 9.28 1.40
C ASP A 360 -29.76 8.35 2.41
N ALA A 361 -28.81 7.60 1.91
CA ALA A 361 -28.25 6.46 2.58
C ALA A 361 -26.75 6.31 2.32
N THR A 362 -26.11 5.55 3.18
CA THR A 362 -24.73 5.08 3.03
C THR A 362 -24.71 3.58 3.14
N VAL A 363 -23.88 2.92 2.35
CA VAL A 363 -23.76 1.46 2.33
C VAL A 363 -22.29 1.06 2.37
N ARG A 364 -21.95 0.13 3.26
CA ARG A 364 -20.65 -0.53 3.36
C ARG A 364 -20.84 -2.02 3.47
N ALA A 365 -19.83 -2.78 3.07
CA ALA A 365 -19.80 -4.20 3.33
C ALA A 365 -18.40 -4.70 3.56
N THR A 366 -18.33 -5.84 4.25
CA THR A 366 -17.10 -6.59 4.45
C THR A 366 -17.31 -8.03 4.03
N LEU A 367 -16.24 -8.64 3.54
CA LEU A 367 -16.15 -10.07 3.32
C LEU A 367 -15.00 -10.61 4.16
N THR A 368 -15.30 -11.36 5.21
CA THR A 368 -14.28 -11.85 6.14
C THR A 368 -14.27 -13.37 6.18
N LYS A 369 -13.08 -13.95 6.35
CA LYS A 369 -12.96 -15.40 6.59
C LYS A 369 -13.70 -15.75 7.89
N GLN A 370 -14.33 -16.91 7.91
CA GLN A 370 -14.86 -17.52 9.11
C GLN A 370 -13.88 -18.61 9.53
N ASP A 371 -13.48 -18.59 10.81
CA ASP A 371 -12.59 -19.60 11.39
C ASP A 371 -13.29 -20.95 11.57
#